data_AF-A0AAE6IJT1-F1
#
_entry.id   AF-A0AAE6IJT1-F1
#
_cell.length_a   1.000
_cell.length_b   1.000
_cell.length_c   1.000
_cell.angle_alpha   90.00
_cell.angle_beta   90.00
_cell.angle_gamma   90.00
#
_symmetry.space_group_name_H-M   'P 1'
#
loop_
_entity.id
_entity.type
_entity.pdbx_description
1 polymer ?
#
loop_
_entity_poly.entity_id
_entity_poly.type
_entity_poly.pdbx_seq_one_letter_code
_entity_poly.pdbx_strand_id
1 'polypeptide(L)'
;MQIVTYDIDKKEVKHFLQQLPKIAIVAHINLANQQLSSRTLSDMPVNSNNRNTTLDMLDRTMEARNVISRVIEALEHMPHDSYKNIIKLRYLYELSYENIGDQLAISSRHVIRLIQDKALKKFALAYGMFD
;
A
#
# COMPACT_ATOMS: atom_id res chain seq x y z
N MET A 1 -1.36 -33.45 11.23
CA MET A 1 -1.00 -32.03 11.37
C MET A 1 -1.87 -31.25 10.39
N GLN A 2 -3.04 -30.76 10.83
CA GLN A 2 -3.91 -29.95 9.99
C GLN A 2 -3.26 -28.57 9.87
N ILE A 3 -2.77 -28.24 8.68
CA ILE A 3 -2.38 -26.87 8.35
C ILE A 3 -3.70 -26.11 8.35
N VAL A 4 -3.94 -25.33 9.40
CA VAL A 4 -5.01 -24.34 9.40
C VAL A 4 -4.61 -23.33 8.34
N THR A 5 -5.07 -23.54 7.11
CA THR A 5 -5.04 -22.49 6.09
C THR A 5 -5.99 -21.41 6.57
N TYR A 6 -5.46 -20.44 7.32
CA TYR A 6 -6.09 -19.14 7.43
C TYR A 6 -6.33 -18.68 6.00
N ASP A 7 -7.58 -18.70 5.57
CA ASP A 7 -7.94 -18.19 4.25
C ASP A 7 -7.78 -16.68 4.36
N ILE A 8 -6.55 -16.22 4.13
CA ILE A 8 -6.16 -14.81 4.10
C ILE A 8 -7.29 -14.07 3.40
N ASP A 9 -8.00 -13.17 4.12
CA ASP A 9 -9.14 -12.50 3.54
C ASP A 9 -8.64 -11.53 2.48
N LYS A 10 -8.59 -12.04 1.24
CA LYS A 10 -8.11 -11.32 0.06
C LYS A 10 -8.88 -10.02 -0.12
N LYS A 11 -10.13 -9.93 0.36
CA LYS A 11 -10.93 -8.71 0.27
C LYS A 11 -10.40 -7.65 1.22
N GLU A 12 -10.03 -8.02 2.46
CA GLU A 12 -9.43 -7.10 3.43
C GLU A 12 -8.06 -6.62 2.96
N VAL A 13 -7.21 -7.52 2.46
CA VAL A 13 -5.88 -7.15 1.93
C VAL A 13 -6.02 -6.23 0.71
N LYS A 14 -6.94 -6.56 -0.20
CA LYS A 14 -7.24 -5.71 -1.35
C LYS A 14 -7.75 -4.34 -0.90
N HIS A 15 -8.70 -4.31 0.04
CA HIS A 15 -9.27 -3.06 0.54
C HIS A 15 -8.19 -2.20 1.20
N PHE A 16 -7.34 -2.79 2.05
CA PHE A 16 -6.19 -2.13 2.65
C PHE A 16 -5.26 -1.53 1.58
N LEU A 17 -4.86 -2.31 0.57
CA LEU A 17 -4.01 -1.83 -0.52
C LEU A 17 -4.66 -0.71 -1.35
N GLN A 18 -6.00 -0.71 -1.49
CA GLN A 18 -6.74 0.38 -2.14
C GLN A 18 -6.77 1.67 -1.33
N GLN A 19 -6.56 1.62 -0.01
CA GLN A 19 -6.46 2.82 0.82
C GLN A 19 -5.04 3.41 0.86
N LEU A 20 -4.03 2.70 0.36
CA LEU A 20 -2.63 3.18 0.39
C LEU A 20 -2.43 4.58 -0.20
N PRO A 21 -3.05 4.96 -1.35
CA PRO A 21 -2.92 6.32 -1.87
C PRO A 21 -3.39 7.38 -0.86
N LYS A 22 -4.48 7.10 -0.13
CA LYS A 22 -4.99 8.02 0.90
C LYS A 22 -4.08 8.07 2.12
N ILE A 23 -3.55 6.92 2.55
CA ILE A 23 -2.59 6.84 3.67
C ILE A 23 -1.31 7.62 3.31
N ALA A 24 -0.86 7.54 2.05
CA ALA A 24 0.32 8.26 1.59
C ALA A 24 0.13 9.78 1.56
N ILE A 25 -1.07 10.26 1.21
CA ILE A 25 -1.43 11.69 1.33
C ILE A 25 -1.29 12.15 2.78
N VAL A 26 -1.82 11.40 3.74
CA VAL A 26 -1.71 11.70 5.18
C VAL A 26 -0.25 11.63 5.66
N ALA A 27 0.52 10.67 5.14
CA ALA A 27 1.95 10.52 5.46
C ALA A 27 2.84 11.62 4.86
N HIS A 28 2.30 12.43 3.93
CA HIS A 28 3.06 13.33 3.05
C HIS A 28 4.19 12.57 2.33
N ILE A 29 3.88 11.41 1.78
CA ILE A 29 4.81 10.59 1.00
C ILE A 29 4.28 10.53 -0.42
N ASN A 30 5.14 10.83 -1.38
CA ASN A 30 4.85 10.51 -2.77
C ASN A 30 5.21 9.04 -3.00
N LEU A 31 4.20 8.20 -3.22
CA LEU A 31 4.38 6.75 -3.42
C LEU A 31 5.20 6.41 -4.66
N ALA A 32 5.22 7.28 -5.68
CA ALA A 32 5.86 6.99 -6.94
C ALA A 32 7.39 7.03 -6.86
N ASN A 33 7.93 7.88 -5.99
CA ASN A 33 9.37 8.05 -5.77
C ASN A 33 9.80 7.77 -4.31
N GLN A 34 8.86 7.38 -3.44
CA GLN A 34 9.06 7.16 -2.01
C GLN A 34 9.72 8.36 -1.29
N GLN A 35 9.58 9.56 -1.85
CA GLN A 35 10.14 10.78 -1.28
C GLN A 35 9.14 11.40 -0.32
N LEU A 36 9.65 11.87 0.82
CA LEU A 36 8.92 12.74 1.72
C LEU A 36 8.57 14.01 0.93
N SER A 37 7.28 14.28 0.77
CA SER A 37 6.84 15.60 0.35
C SER A 37 7.29 16.54 1.46
N SER A 38 8.17 17.48 1.13
CA SER A 38 8.60 18.51 2.09
C SER A 38 7.35 19.18 2.65
N ARG A 39 7.24 19.31 3.98
CA ARG A 39 6.21 20.16 4.59
C ARG A 39 6.49 21.58 4.11
N THR A 40 5.78 22.03 3.09
CA THR A 40 5.74 23.43 2.74
C THR A 40 5.25 24.21 3.95
N LEU A 41 5.92 25.31 4.31
CA LEU A 41 5.57 26.16 5.46
C LEU A 41 4.08 26.60 5.44
N SER A 42 3.46 26.56 4.26
CA SER A 42 2.05 26.84 3.98
C SER A 42 1.06 25.80 4.53
N ASP A 43 1.49 24.58 4.83
CA ASP A 43 0.65 23.51 5.41
C ASP A 43 0.75 23.46 6.94
N MET A 44 1.54 24.35 7.54
CA MET A 44 1.59 24.46 8.99
C MET A 44 0.26 25.08 9.45
N PRO A 45 -0.50 24.40 10.33
CA PRO A 45 -1.83 24.86 10.70
C PRO A 45 -1.74 26.25 11.34
N VAL A 46 -2.22 27.25 10.60
CA VAL A 46 -2.33 28.62 11.10
C VAL A 46 -3.46 28.63 12.11
N ASN A 47 -3.06 28.72 13.37
CA ASN A 47 -3.86 28.69 14.58
C ASN A 47 -5.27 29.29 14.41
N SER A 48 -6.28 28.45 14.17
CA SER A 48 -7.68 28.82 14.36
C SER A 48 -8.39 27.76 15.22
N ASN A 49 -8.40 28.03 16.53
CA ASN A 49 -9.40 27.58 17.50
C ASN A 49 -9.92 26.14 17.39
N ASN A 50 -9.05 25.15 17.40
CA ASN A 50 -9.49 23.76 17.59
C ASN A 50 -8.57 23.04 18.58
N ARG A 51 -9.06 22.82 19.81
CA ARG A 51 -8.28 22.35 20.98
C ARG A 51 -7.92 20.84 20.94
N ASN A 52 -7.84 20.23 19.76
CA ASN A 52 -7.57 18.79 19.60
C ASN A 52 -6.55 18.43 18.50
N THR A 53 -5.93 19.40 17.83
CA THR A 53 -5.61 19.17 16.41
C THR A 53 -4.15 19.01 16.03
N THR A 54 -3.15 19.58 16.70
CA THR A 54 -1.76 19.49 16.21
C THR A 54 -1.04 18.20 16.62
N LEU A 55 -1.20 17.75 17.87
CA LEU A 55 -0.56 16.52 18.34
C LEU A 55 -1.20 15.29 17.68
N ASP A 56 -2.54 15.24 17.64
CA ASP A 56 -3.30 14.16 16.97
C ASP A 56 -3.01 14.11 15.46
N MET A 57 -2.81 15.25 14.79
CA MET A 57 -2.36 15.27 13.39
C MET A 57 -0.92 14.77 13.23
N LEU A 58 -0.01 15.09 14.15
CA LEU A 58 1.37 14.58 14.13
C LEU A 58 1.40 13.07 14.35
N ASP A 59 0.64 12.58 15.33
CA ASP A 59 0.53 11.16 15.67
C ASP A 59 -0.04 10.38 14.47
N ARG A 60 -1.14 10.85 13.86
CA ARG A 60 -1.69 10.26 12.64
C ARG A 60 -0.73 10.29 11.45
N THR A 61 0.05 11.36 11.30
CA THR A 61 1.09 11.43 10.25
C THR A 61 2.18 10.39 10.50
N MET A 62 2.62 10.22 11.76
CA MET A 62 3.64 9.24 12.14
C MET A 62 3.12 7.80 11.97
N GLU A 63 1.89 7.52 12.36
CA GLU A 63 1.22 6.24 12.13
C GLU A 63 1.12 5.92 10.64
N ALA A 64 0.66 6.88 9.82
CA ALA A 64 0.56 6.70 8.38
C ALA A 64 1.93 6.41 7.74
N ARG A 65 2.99 7.11 8.17
CA ARG A 65 4.37 6.83 7.73
C ARG A 65 4.82 5.43 8.12
N ASN A 66 4.54 5.00 9.35
CA ASN A 66 4.87 3.65 9.81
C ASN A 66 4.16 2.58 8.97
N VAL A 67 2.87 2.78 8.66
CA VAL A 67 2.12 1.89 7.77
C VAL A 67 2.77 1.81 6.39
N ILE A 68 3.13 2.94 5.77
CA ILE A 68 3.80 2.95 4.47
C ILE A 68 5.17 2.25 4.53
N SER A 69 5.97 2.49 5.57
CA SER A 69 7.26 1.80 5.75
C SER A 69 7.09 0.28 5.83
N ARG A 70 6.13 -0.19 6.64
CA ARG A 70 5.82 -1.63 6.74
C ARG A 70 5.33 -2.22 5.41
N VAL A 71 4.59 -1.46 4.61
CA VAL A 71 4.15 -1.90 3.28
C VAL A 71 5.35 -2.05 2.34
N ILE A 72 6.29 -1.10 2.37
CA ILE A 72 7.51 -1.15 1.56
C ILE A 72 8.36 -2.35 1.96
N GLU A 73 8.59 -2.54 3.26
CA GLU A 73 9.31 -3.68 3.82
C GLU A 73 8.65 -5.01 3.41
N ALA A 74 7.32 -5.12 3.53
CA ALA A 74 6.58 -6.30 3.08
C ALA A 74 6.75 -6.57 1.58
N LEU A 75 6.75 -5.53 0.75
CA LEU A 75 7.01 -5.67 -0.70
C LEU A 75 8.44 -6.12 -0.99
N GLU A 76 9.42 -5.80 -0.15
CA GLU A 76 10.79 -6.27 -0.28
C GLU A 76 10.96 -7.73 0.09
N HIS A 77 10.20 -8.23 1.08
CA HIS A 77 10.22 -9.63 1.50
C HIS A 77 9.36 -10.57 0.62
N MET A 78 8.69 -10.07 -0.41
CA MET A 78 7.91 -10.93 -1.31
C MET A 78 8.81 -11.86 -2.13
N PRO A 79 8.48 -13.17 -2.24
CA PRO A 79 9.37 -14.18 -2.85
C PRO A 79 9.50 -14.11 -4.38
N HIS A 80 8.81 -13.18 -5.06
CA HIS A 80 8.89 -13.03 -6.52
C HIS A 80 8.71 -11.56 -6.96
N ASP A 81 9.64 -11.09 -7.79
CA ASP A 81 9.61 -9.74 -8.35
C ASP A 81 8.36 -9.47 -9.21
N SER A 82 7.82 -10.49 -9.88
CA SER A 82 6.62 -10.34 -10.70
C SER A 82 5.38 -9.98 -9.87
N TYR A 83 5.18 -10.60 -8.71
CA TYR A 83 4.06 -10.27 -7.82
C TYR A 83 4.27 -8.91 -7.15
N LYS A 84 5.49 -8.62 -6.70
CA LYS A 84 5.87 -7.31 -6.17
C LYS A 84 5.58 -6.20 -7.17
N ASN A 85 6.03 -6.36 -8.42
CA ASN A 85 5.83 -5.37 -9.48
C ASN A 85 4.35 -5.18 -9.79
N ILE A 86 3.56 -6.25 -9.88
CA ILE A 86 2.12 -6.14 -10.11
C ILE A 86 1.41 -5.39 -8.98
N ILE A 87 1.76 -5.63 -7.70
CA ILE A 87 1.19 -4.90 -6.56
C ILE A 87 1.61 -3.43 -6.61
N LYS A 88 2.89 -3.13 -6.90
CA LYS A 88 3.37 -1.76 -7.06
C LYS A 88 2.63 -1.01 -8.17
N LEU A 89 2.58 -1.59 -9.38
CA LEU A 89 1.91 -1.00 -10.52
C LEU A 89 0.42 -0.76 -10.27
N ARG A 90 -0.25 -1.70 -9.59
CA ARG A 90 -1.69 -1.58 -9.33
C ARG A 90 -2.04 -0.60 -8.21
N TYR A 91 -1.31 -0.61 -7.11
CA TYR A 91 -1.73 0.06 -5.87
C TYR A 91 -0.84 1.25 -5.47
N LEU A 92 0.41 1.31 -5.93
CA LEU A 92 1.27 2.48 -5.73
C LEU A 92 1.23 3.44 -6.93
N TYR A 93 1.21 2.91 -8.16
CA TYR A 93 1.14 3.71 -9.39
C TYR A 93 -0.28 3.82 -9.98
N GLU A 94 -1.28 3.21 -9.32
CA GLU A 94 -2.70 3.26 -9.68
C GLU A 94 -3.02 2.87 -11.14
N LEU A 95 -2.18 2.06 -11.79
CA LEU A 95 -2.36 1.67 -13.19
C LEU A 95 -3.57 0.74 -13.37
N SER A 96 -4.24 0.87 -14.51
CA SER A 96 -5.30 -0.05 -14.94
C SER A 96 -4.73 -1.45 -15.23
N TYR A 97 -5.57 -2.48 -15.16
CA TYR A 97 -5.13 -3.85 -15.50
C TYR A 97 -4.64 -3.98 -16.94
N GLU A 98 -5.12 -3.12 -17.83
CA GLU A 98 -4.69 -3.04 -19.24
C GLU A 98 -3.27 -2.48 -19.32
N ASN A 99 -3.02 -1.31 -18.72
CA ASN A 99 -1.68 -0.69 -18.71
C ASN A 99 -0.63 -1.59 -18.04
N ILE A 100 -1.01 -2.30 -16.97
CA ILE A 100 -0.13 -3.30 -16.34
C ILE A 100 0.14 -4.46 -17.29
N GLY A 101 -0.89 -4.92 -18.00
CA GLY A 101 -0.77 -5.97 -18.99
C GLY A 101 0.18 -5.59 -20.12
N ASP A 102 0.05 -4.38 -20.64
CA ASP A 102 0.91 -3.82 -21.68
C ASP A 102 2.37 -3.71 -21.21
N GLN A 103 2.59 -3.21 -19.99
CA GLN A 103 3.94 -3.11 -19.41
C GLN A 103 4.60 -4.47 -19.15
N LEU A 104 3.81 -5.48 -18.78
CA LEU A 104 4.32 -6.82 -18.46
C LEU A 104 4.20 -7.81 -19.62
N ALA A 105 3.79 -7.35 -20.81
CA ALA A 105 3.52 -8.17 -21.99
C ALA A 105 2.60 -9.38 -21.72
N ILE A 106 1.58 -9.20 -20.86
CA ILE A 106 0.60 -10.23 -20.51
C ILE A 106 -0.83 -9.69 -20.62
N SER A 107 -1.81 -10.56 -20.90
CA SER A 107 -3.21 -10.12 -20.99
C SER A 107 -3.73 -9.56 -19.65
N SER A 108 -4.59 -8.55 -19.70
CA SER A 108 -5.27 -7.97 -18.53
C SER A 108 -6.00 -9.02 -17.68
N ARG A 109 -6.61 -10.04 -18.33
CA ARG A 109 -7.22 -11.19 -17.63
C ARG A 109 -6.20 -12.00 -16.83
N HIS A 110 -5.00 -12.16 -17.36
CA HIS A 110 -3.91 -12.84 -16.66
C HIS A 110 -3.43 -12.00 -15.47
N VAL A 111 -3.29 -10.67 -15.62
CA VAL A 111 -2.98 -9.74 -14.52
C VAL A 111 -3.99 -9.89 -13.37
N ILE A 112 -5.30 -9.86 -13.69
CA ILE A 112 -6.36 -10.00 -12.69
C ILE A 112 -6.22 -11.31 -11.91
N ARG A 113 -6.00 -12.44 -12.60
CA ARG A 113 -5.79 -13.73 -11.96
C ARG A 113 -4.55 -13.74 -11.07
N LEU A 114 -3.41 -13.22 -11.55
CA LEU A 114 -2.18 -13.17 -10.76
C LEU A 114 -2.37 -12.36 -9.47
N ILE A 115 -3.10 -11.24 -9.53
CA ILE A 115 -3.43 -10.43 -8.34
C ILE A 115 -4.30 -11.23 -7.37
N GLN A 116 -5.44 -11.73 -7.86
CA GLN A 116 -6.47 -12.36 -7.02
C GLN A 116 -6.00 -13.70 -6.44
N ASP A 117 -5.24 -14.49 -7.18
CA ASP A 117 -4.87 -15.84 -6.76
C ASP A 117 -3.61 -15.88 -5.92
N LYS A 118 -2.62 -15.05 -6.28
CA LYS A 118 -1.25 -15.20 -5.76
C LYS A 118 -0.74 -13.93 -5.09
N ALA A 119 -0.75 -12.78 -5.76
CA ALA A 119 -0.04 -11.60 -5.29
C ALA A 119 -0.57 -11.07 -3.95
N LEU A 120 -1.90 -11.02 -3.77
CA LEU A 120 -2.52 -10.59 -2.51
C LEU A 120 -2.18 -11.53 -1.34
N LYS A 121 -2.22 -12.85 -1.56
CA LYS A 121 -1.86 -13.83 -0.53
C LYS A 121 -0.39 -13.69 -0.13
N LYS A 122 0.50 -13.55 -1.12
CA LYS A 122 1.94 -13.40 -0.87
C LYS A 122 2.26 -12.09 -0.15
N PHE A 123 1.55 -11.01 -0.47
CA PHE A 123 1.70 -9.74 0.23
C PHE A 123 1.25 -9.84 1.68
N ALA A 124 0.09 -10.45 1.94
CA ALA A 124 -0.44 -10.58 3.29
C ALA A 124 0.48 -11.38 4.22
N LEU A 125 1.08 -12.46 3.70
CA LEU A 125 2.11 -13.23 4.41
C LEU A 125 3.36 -12.38 4.68
N ALA A 126 3.84 -11.61 3.71
CA ALA A 126 5.02 -10.77 3.88
C ALA A 126 4.80 -9.59 4.84
N TYR A 127 3.58 -9.06 4.91
CA TYR A 127 3.22 -7.96 5.83
C TYR A 127 2.93 -8.44 7.26
N GLY A 128 2.69 -9.74 7.45
CA GLY A 128 2.24 -10.29 8.72
C GLY A 128 0.81 -9.85 9.07
N MET A 129 -0.07 -9.69 8.07
CA MET A 129 -1.50 -9.37 8.34
C MET A 129 -2.25 -10.56 8.96
N PHE A 130 -1.73 -11.78 8.78
CA PHE A 130 -2.32 -13.01 9.31
C PHE A 130 -1.18 -13.97 9.66
N ASP A 131 -0.88 -14.08 10.96
CA ASP A 131 -0.10 -15.16 11.59
C ASP A 131 -1.06 -16.21 12.19
#